data_AF-A0A972WDG4-F1
#
_entry.id   AF-A0A972WDG4-F1
#
_cell.length_a   1.000
_cell.length_b   1.000
_cell.length_c   1.000
_cell.angle_alpha   90.00
_cell.angle_beta   90.00
_cell.angle_gamma   90.00
#
_symmetry.space_group_name_H-M   'P 1'
#
loop_
_entity.id
_entity.type
_entity.pdbx_description
1 polymer ?
#
loop_
_entity_poly.entity_id
_entity_poly.type
_entity_poly.pdbx_seq_one_letter_code
_entity_poly.pdbx_strand_id
1 'polypeptide(L)'
;IQVRIDGELATHHIYSFKELDALKSGGVQKIYTGNLTTGDHALDVTMIGKLKNGKDVNESGSFVFTKDVKPKVMGIALAGPGFGTDGIRLGDW
;
A
#
# COMPACT_ATOMS: atom_id res chain seq x y z
N ILE A 1 -6.14 -3.30 -2.36
CA ILE A 1 -5.00 -3.22 -1.43
C ILE A 1 -5.38 -3.86 -0.11
N GLN A 2 -4.59 -4.84 0.29
CA GLN A 2 -4.50 -5.37 1.63
C GLN A 2 -3.21 -4.81 2.24
N VAL A 3 -3.27 -4.34 3.49
CA VAL A 3 -2.08 -3.96 4.25
C VAL A 3 -2.06 -4.77 5.53
N ARG A 4 -0.91 -5.36 5.82
CA ARG A 4 -0.63 -6.02 7.09
C ARG A 4 0.56 -5.35 7.76
N ILE A 5 0.48 -5.23 9.07
CA ILE A 5 1.56 -4.71 9.91
C ILE A 5 1.88 -5.82 10.92
N ASP A 6 3.14 -6.26 10.94
CA ASP A 6 3.60 -7.39 11.76
C ASP A 6 2.76 -8.67 11.58
N GLY A 7 2.28 -8.90 10.36
CA GLY A 7 1.43 -10.04 10.00
C GLY A 7 -0.07 -9.85 10.31
N GLU A 8 -0.44 -8.86 11.11
CA GLU A 8 -1.83 -8.53 11.44
C GLU A 8 -2.51 -7.70 10.34
N LEU A 9 -3.76 -8.01 10.02
CA LEU A 9 -4.51 -7.31 8.99
C LEU A 9 -4.89 -5.90 9.46
N ALA A 10 -4.22 -4.89 8.91
CA ALA A 10 -4.47 -3.49 9.24
C ALA A 10 -5.60 -2.89 8.38
N THR A 11 -5.65 -3.21 7.08
CA THR A 11 -6.71 -2.74 6.19
C THR A 11 -6.88 -3.67 4.99
N HIS A 12 -8.08 -3.72 4.42
CA HIS A 12 -8.36 -4.47 3.20
C HIS A 12 -9.43 -3.76 2.37
N HIS A 13 -9.12 -3.51 1.11
CA HIS A 13 -10.00 -2.88 0.15
C HIS A 13 -9.78 -3.42 -1.27
N ILE A 14 -10.84 -3.73 -2.00
CA ILE A 14 -10.74 -4.17 -3.40
C ILE A 14 -11.09 -2.98 -4.29
N TYR A 15 -10.13 -2.52 -5.09
CA TYR A 15 -10.33 -1.35 -5.94
C TYR A 15 -11.00 -1.72 -7.25
N SER A 16 -12.01 -0.93 -7.62
CA SER A 16 -12.55 -0.91 -8.97
C SER A 16 -11.59 -0.26 -9.96
N PHE A 17 -11.84 -0.48 -11.24
CA PHE A 17 -11.05 0.14 -12.30
C PHE A 17 -11.03 1.69 -12.20
N LYS A 18 -12.18 2.31 -11.88
CA LYS A 18 -12.30 3.78 -11.76
C LYS A 18 -11.48 4.33 -10.60
N GLU A 19 -11.44 3.62 -9.47
CA GLU A 19 -10.66 4.05 -8.31
C GLU A 19 -9.16 3.89 -8.55
N LEU A 20 -8.74 2.82 -9.23
CA LEU A 20 -7.35 2.70 -9.67
C LEU A 20 -6.93 3.83 -10.61
N ASP A 21 -7.83 4.27 -11.51
CA ASP A 21 -7.58 5.38 -12.43
C ASP A 21 -7.49 6.72 -11.68
N ALA A 22 -8.33 6.93 -10.66
CA ALA A 22 -8.27 8.10 -9.78
C ALA A 22 -6.99 8.15 -8.95
N LEU A 23 -6.56 7.03 -8.36
CA LEU A 23 -5.29 6.93 -7.63
C LEU A 23 -4.10 7.23 -8.55
N LYS A 24 -4.10 6.69 -9.77
CA LYS A 24 -3.08 7.01 -10.79
C LYS A 24 -3.04 8.49 -11.17
N SER A 25 -4.19 9.15 -11.14
CA SER A 25 -4.31 10.58 -11.46
C SER A 25 -3.91 11.49 -10.29
N GLY A 26 -3.30 10.94 -9.23
CA GLY A 26 -2.88 11.70 -8.05
C GLY A 26 -3.88 11.66 -6.89
N GLY A 27 -4.89 10.80 -6.95
CA GLY A 27 -5.78 10.55 -5.83
C GLY A 27 -5.00 10.02 -4.62
N VAL A 28 -5.25 10.61 -3.45
CA VAL A 28 -4.66 10.19 -2.18
C VAL A 28 -5.72 9.51 -1.34
N GLN A 29 -5.36 8.41 -0.69
CA GLN A 29 -6.25 7.71 0.22
C GLN A 29 -5.57 7.44 1.55
N LYS A 30 -6.30 7.70 2.64
CA LYS A 30 -5.93 7.24 3.96
C LYS A 30 -6.32 5.77 4.11
N ILE A 31 -5.32 4.91 4.31
CA ILE A 31 -5.48 3.45 4.35
C ILE A 31 -5.48 2.88 5.78
N TYR A 32 -4.70 3.48 6.68
CA TYR A 32 -4.58 3.05 8.08
C TYR A 32 -4.17 4.23 8.96
N THR A 33 -4.65 4.27 10.19
CA THR A 33 -4.19 5.17 11.24
C THR A 33 -4.37 4.45 12.57
N GLY A 34 -3.29 4.29 13.31
CA GLY A 34 -3.28 3.56 14.56
C GLY A 34 -2.00 3.81 15.35
N ASN A 35 -1.97 3.26 16.57
CA ASN A 35 -0.79 3.29 17.42
C ASN A 35 0.00 2.01 17.22
N LEU A 36 1.30 2.16 17.02
CA LEU A 36 2.28 1.07 17.00
C LEU A 36 3.30 1.34 18.09
N THR A 37 3.88 0.29 18.65
CA THR A 37 5.00 0.38 19.59
C THR A 37 6.20 1.07 18.94
N THR A 38 7.16 1.54 19.75
CA THR A 38 8.43 2.01 19.20
C THR A 38 9.29 0.81 18.81
N GLY A 39 9.92 0.84 17.63
CA GLY A 39 10.76 -0.25 17.12
C GLY A 39 10.54 -0.51 15.63
N ASP A 40 11.12 -1.60 15.15
CA ASP A 40 10.99 -2.03 13.76
C ASP A 40 9.70 -2.82 13.56
N HIS A 41 9.01 -2.50 12.47
CA HIS A 41 7.76 -3.11 12.08
C HIS A 41 7.83 -3.59 10.63
N ALA A 42 7.24 -4.76 10.38
CA ALA A 42 7.08 -5.28 9.04
C ALA A 42 5.78 -4.75 8.43
N LEU A 43 5.85 -4.28 7.20
CA LEU A 43 4.71 -3.79 6.42
C LEU A 43 4.57 -4.62 5.15
N ASP A 44 3.52 -5.43 5.09
CA ASP A 44 3.19 -6.20 3.89
C ASP A 44 2.02 -5.54 3.17
N VAL A 45 2.21 -5.28 1.88
CA VAL A 45 1.23 -4.62 1.03
C VAL A 45 0.90 -5.55 -0.12
N THR A 46 -0.39 -5.76 -0.38
CA THR A 46 -0.86 -6.57 -1.51
C THR A 46 -1.90 -5.77 -2.31
N MET A 47 -1.56 -5.34 -3.51
CA MET A 47 -2.50 -4.72 -4.44
C MET A 47 -3.25 -5.80 -5.21
N ILE A 48 -4.54 -5.93 -4.89
CA ILE A 48 -5.49 -6.76 -5.64
C ILE A 48 -6.40 -5.83 -6.43
N GLY A 49 -6.48 -6.02 -7.74
CA GLY A 49 -7.33 -5.20 -8.62
C GLY A 49 -7.62 -5.86 -9.96
N LYS A 50 -8.57 -5.31 -10.70
CA LYS A 50 -8.91 -5.76 -12.06
C LYS A 50 -8.48 -4.72 -13.09
N LEU A 51 -7.77 -5.17 -14.12
CA LEU A 51 -7.39 -4.33 -15.26
C LEU A 51 -8.55 -4.14 -16.24
N LYS A 52 -8.43 -3.14 -17.14
CA LYS A 52 -9.43 -2.85 -18.19
C LYS A 52 -9.78 -4.07 -19.06
N ASN A 53 -8.82 -4.98 -19.26
CA ASN A 53 -8.99 -6.19 -20.06
C ASN A 53 -9.59 -7.38 -19.26
N GLY A 54 -10.03 -7.15 -18.02
CA GLY A 54 -10.61 -8.18 -17.17
C GLY A 54 -9.59 -9.08 -16.48
N LYS A 55 -8.28 -8.88 -16.71
CA LYS A 55 -7.23 -9.64 -16.03
C LYS A 55 -7.10 -9.16 -14.58
N ASP A 56 -7.02 -10.12 -13.66
CA ASP A 56 -6.69 -9.85 -12.27
C ASP A 56 -5.21 -9.48 -12.14
N VAL A 57 -4.92 -8.51 -11.29
CA VAL A 57 -3.57 -8.12 -10.88
C VAL A 57 -3.46 -8.33 -9.38
N ASN A 58 -2.37 -9.01 -9.01
CA ASN A 58 -1.96 -9.22 -7.64
C ASN A 58 -0.47 -8.91 -7.53
N GLU A 59 -0.15 -7.73 -7.02
CA GLU A 59 1.23 -7.30 -6.77
C GLU A 59 1.43 -7.18 -5.27
N SER A 60 2.57 -7.64 -4.77
CA SER A 60 2.89 -7.61 -3.34
C SER A 60 4.27 -7.05 -3.08
N GLY A 61 4.42 -6.30 -2.00
CA GLY A 61 5.68 -5.75 -1.53
C GLY A 61 5.75 -5.79 -0.01
N SER A 62 6.91 -6.17 0.51
CA SER A 62 7.20 -6.19 1.94
C SER A 62 8.27 -5.15 2.25
N PHE A 63 8.03 -4.35 3.27
CA PHE A 63 8.90 -3.27 3.71
C PHE A 63 9.14 -3.37 5.21
N VAL A 64 10.25 -2.84 5.67
CA VAL A 64 10.50 -2.66 7.11
C VAL A 64 10.57 -1.17 7.37
N PHE A 65 9.91 -0.71 8.42
CA PHE A 65 9.99 0.67 8.87
C PHE A 65 10.17 0.74 10.39
N THR A 66 10.95 1.71 10.85
CA THR A 66 11.10 1.99 12.27
C THR A 66 10.09 3.04 12.70
N LYS A 67 9.32 2.74 13.74
CA LYS A 67 8.44 3.67 14.45
C LYS A 67 9.20 4.27 15.63
N ASP A 68 9.41 5.59 15.60
CA ASP A 68 9.95 6.34 16.72
C ASP A 68 8.85 6.78 17.71
N VAL A 69 9.23 7.45 18.79
CA VAL A 69 8.28 8.05 19.75
C VAL A 69 7.35 9.09 19.13
N LYS A 70 7.77 9.76 18.05
CA LYS A 70 6.96 10.78 17.36
C LYS A 70 5.94 10.15 16.40
N PRO A 71 4.82 10.82 16.12
CA PRO A 71 3.95 10.43 15.01
C PRO A 71 4.75 10.33 13.71
N LYS A 72 4.48 9.30 12.91
CA LYS A 72 5.13 9.07 11.63
C LYS A 72 4.06 8.88 10.57
N VAL A 73 4.21 9.58 9.46
CA VAL A 73 3.36 9.45 8.27
C VAL A 73 4.18 8.74 7.21
N MET A 74 3.55 7.79 6.51
CA MET A 74 4.17 7.05 5.42
C MET A 74 3.19 6.94 4.28
N GLY A 75 3.70 7.05 3.06
CA GLY A 75 2.94 6.89 1.83
C GLY A 75 3.28 5.58 1.13
N ILE A 76 2.28 4.95 0.54
CA ILE A 76 2.46 3.84 -0.41
C ILE A 76 2.11 4.37 -1.78
N ALA A 77 3.07 4.35 -2.70
CA ALA A 77 2.83 4.67 -4.11
C ALA A 77 2.70 3.38 -4.92
N LEU A 78 1.64 3.29 -5.71
CA LEU A 78 1.42 2.21 -6.66
C LEU A 78 1.86 2.67 -8.06
N ALA A 79 2.98 2.15 -8.58
CA ALA A 79 3.36 2.33 -9.96
C ALA A 79 2.57 1.34 -10.85
N GLY A 80 2.03 1.82 -11.97
CA GLY A 80 1.02 1.11 -12.77
C GLY A 80 1.48 -0.19 -13.46
N PRO A 81 0.61 -0.84 -14.26
CA PRO A 81 0.97 -2.06 -14.97
C PRO A 81 2.09 -1.77 -16.00
N GLY A 82 3.20 -2.51 -15.89
CA GLY A 82 4.42 -2.34 -16.68
C GLY A 82 5.69 -2.06 -15.86
N PHE A 83 5.55 -1.77 -14.57
CA PHE A 83 6.69 -1.60 -13.67
C PHE A 83 6.99 -2.93 -12.99
N GLY A 84 8.25 -3.38 -13.06
CA GLY A 84 8.74 -4.59 -12.40
C GLY A 84 8.70 -4.47 -10.88
N THR A 85 9.74 -4.93 -10.19
CA THR A 85 9.85 -4.90 -8.71
C THR A 85 9.68 -3.52 -8.05
N ASP A 86 9.50 -2.45 -8.83
CA ASP A 86 9.23 -1.06 -8.40
C ASP A 86 7.73 -0.70 -8.31
N GLY A 87 6.83 -1.67 -8.47
CA GLY A 87 5.37 -1.45 -8.47
C GLY A 87 4.79 -0.87 -7.17
N ILE A 88 5.44 -1.11 -6.03
CA ILE A 88 5.02 -0.61 -4.72
C ILE A 88 6.22 0.08 -4.07
N ARG A 89 6.06 1.33 -3.66
CA ARG A 89 7.11 2.11 -3.01
C ARG A 89 6.63 2.66 -1.68
N LEU A 90 7.44 2.51 -0.65
CA LEU A 90 7.27 3.19 0.63
C LEU A 90 8.05 4.52 0.59
N GLY A 91 7.41 5.61 0.99
CA GLY A 91 8.04 6.92 1.10
C GLY A 91 7.63 7.63 2.38
N ASP A 92 8.51 8.53 2.84
CA ASP A 92 8.21 9.48 3.90
C ASP A 92 7.53 10.71 3.30
N TRP A 93 6.45 11.19 3.92
CA TRP A 93 5.67 12.36 3.50
C TRP A 93 5.44 13.32 4.68
#